data_AF-A0A2N1QN61-F1
#
_entry.id   AF-A0A2N1QN61-F1
#
_cell.length_a   1.000
_cell.length_b   1.000
_cell.length_c   1.000
_cell.angle_alpha   90.00
_cell.angle_beta   90.00
_cell.angle_gamma   90.00
#
_symmetry.space_group_name_H-M   'P 1'
#
loop_
_entity.id
_entity.type
_entity.pdbx_description
1 polymer ?
#
loop_
_entity_poly.entity_id
_entity_poly.type
_entity_poly.pdbx_seq_one_letter_code
_entity_poly.pdbx_strand_id
1 'polypeptide(L)'
;MKRPWKAFSVFMIFALLLAGCCVVHRPPVAEATTPPDDQALKLLPPIGGLTVQQMGSHAVVMQLTGASLSRPEITSNSPDLIVFSVKPAYLASGKWERQFELPLVQGVYAEQKGEAVVFNVRINGT
;
A
#
# COMPACT_ATOMS: atom_id res chain seq x y z
N MET A 1 49.47 11.31 -53.08
CA MET A 1 49.53 10.97 -51.65
C MET A 1 49.05 12.15 -50.80
N LYS A 2 47.83 12.09 -50.26
CA LYS A 2 47.35 12.94 -49.16
C LYS A 2 46.54 12.03 -48.24
N ARG A 3 47.08 11.76 -47.04
CA ARG A 3 46.54 10.82 -46.05
C ARG A 3 45.10 11.20 -45.66
N PRO A 4 44.11 10.29 -45.69
CA PRO A 4 42.75 10.57 -45.21
C PRO A 4 42.68 10.44 -43.66
N TRP A 5 43.57 11.12 -42.94
CA TRP A 5 43.64 11.06 -41.47
C TRP A 5 42.37 11.60 -40.81
N LYS A 6 41.72 12.60 -41.43
CA LYS A 6 40.47 13.19 -40.92
C LYS A 6 39.29 12.21 -40.96
N ALA A 7 39.22 11.32 -41.96
CA ALA A 7 38.15 10.32 -42.06
C ALA A 7 38.26 9.24 -40.98
N PHE A 8 39.49 8.82 -40.65
CA PHE A 8 39.74 7.84 -39.59
C PHE A 8 39.40 8.41 -38.20
N SER A 9 39.72 9.68 -37.96
CA SER A 9 39.42 10.34 -36.68
C SER A 9 37.92 10.53 -36.46
N VAL A 10 37.14 10.82 -37.50
CA VAL A 10 35.68 10.95 -37.43
C VAL A 10 35.02 9.59 -37.20
N PHE A 11 35.51 8.53 -37.87
CA PHE A 11 34.98 7.18 -37.68
C PHE A 11 35.23 6.66 -36.25
N MET A 12 36.40 6.97 -35.68
CA MET A 12 36.76 6.51 -34.33
C MET A 12 35.97 7.24 -33.22
N ILE A 13 35.65 8.52 -33.40
CA ILE A 13 34.77 9.28 -32.47
C ILE A 13 33.32 8.79 -32.57
N PHE A 14 32.83 8.48 -33.79
CA PHE A 14 31.49 7.93 -33.99
C PHE A 14 31.34 6.53 -33.37
N ALA A 15 32.37 5.69 -33.46
CA ALA A 15 32.38 4.38 -32.81
C ALA A 15 32.40 4.46 -31.28
N LEU A 16 33.10 5.46 -30.71
CA LEU A 16 33.16 5.67 -29.25
C LEU A 16 31.82 6.19 -28.69
N LEU A 17 31.10 7.03 -29.44
CA LEU A 17 29.76 7.52 -29.09
C LEU A 17 28.69 6.42 -29.10
N LEU A 18 28.81 5.44 -30.01
CA LEU A 18 27.90 4.28 -30.07
C LEU A 18 28.16 3.25 -28.95
N ALA A 19 29.39 3.13 -28.48
CA ALA A 19 29.73 2.24 -27.36
C ALA A 19 29.28 2.78 -25.99
N GLY A 20 29.05 4.09 -25.86
CA GLY A 20 28.62 4.75 -24.61
C GLY A 20 27.13 4.58 -24.26
N CYS A 21 26.30 4.04 -25.16
CA CYS A 21 24.87 3.87 -24.92
C CYS A 21 24.48 2.54 -24.26
N CYS A 22 25.45 1.63 -24.02
CA CYS A 22 25.22 0.40 -23.27
C CYS A 22 25.32 0.64 -21.76
N VAL A 23 24.61 1.63 -21.23
CA VAL A 23 24.24 1.63 -19.82
C VAL A 23 23.30 0.45 -19.66
N VAL A 24 23.85 -0.67 -19.19
CA VAL A 24 23.09 -1.84 -18.77
C VAL A 24 22.11 -1.35 -17.71
N HIS A 25 20.88 -1.12 -18.16
CA HIS A 25 19.73 -0.83 -17.33
C HIS A 25 19.58 -2.05 -16.42
N ARG A 26 20.09 -1.95 -15.19
CA ARG A 26 19.84 -2.95 -14.15
C ARG A 26 18.42 -2.64 -13.66
N PRO A 27 17.38 -3.40 -14.06
CA PRO A 27 16.10 -3.21 -13.41
C PRO A 27 16.34 -3.47 -11.91
N PRO A 28 15.75 -2.66 -11.01
CA PRO A 28 15.73 -3.04 -9.61
C PRO A 28 15.17 -4.46 -9.55
N VAL A 29 15.86 -5.33 -8.84
CA VAL A 29 15.34 -6.65 -8.49
C VAL A 29 14.07 -6.35 -7.71
N ALA A 30 12.94 -6.40 -8.43
CA ALA A 30 11.65 -6.51 -7.81
C ALA A 30 11.73 -7.81 -7.02
N GLU A 31 11.85 -7.70 -5.70
CA GLU A 31 11.32 -8.72 -4.82
C GLU A 31 9.88 -8.93 -5.28
N ALA A 32 9.68 -9.96 -6.10
CA ALA A 32 8.39 -10.48 -6.45
C ALA A 32 7.82 -11.07 -5.15
N THR A 33 7.32 -10.17 -4.30
CA THR A 33 6.22 -10.50 -3.40
C THR A 33 5.13 -10.95 -4.34
N THR A 34 5.04 -12.27 -4.53
CA THR A 34 3.98 -12.87 -5.34
C THR A 34 2.69 -12.32 -4.76
N PRO A 35 1.86 -11.60 -5.54
CA PRO A 35 0.59 -11.13 -5.04
C PRO A 35 -0.13 -12.34 -4.44
N PRO A 36 -0.62 -12.26 -3.20
CA PRO A 36 -1.33 -13.36 -2.59
C PRO A 36 -2.42 -13.82 -3.57
N ASP A 37 -2.52 -15.13 -3.78
CA ASP A 37 -3.51 -15.71 -4.68
C ASP A 37 -4.91 -15.22 -4.27
N ASP A 38 -5.53 -14.41 -5.11
CA ASP A 38 -6.86 -13.83 -4.86
C ASP A 38 -7.91 -14.90 -4.56
N GLN A 39 -7.73 -16.13 -5.06
CA GLN A 39 -8.61 -17.26 -4.75
C GLN A 39 -8.39 -17.76 -3.31
N ALA A 40 -7.13 -17.84 -2.88
CA ALA A 40 -6.80 -18.21 -1.50
C ALA A 40 -7.31 -17.17 -0.48
N LEU A 41 -7.24 -15.88 -0.82
CA LEU A 41 -7.75 -14.81 0.05
C LEU A 41 -9.26 -14.86 0.25
N LYS A 42 -10.03 -15.27 -0.76
CA LYS A 42 -11.49 -15.38 -0.68
C LYS A 42 -11.98 -16.47 0.28
N LEU A 43 -11.09 -17.39 0.70
CA LEU A 43 -11.40 -18.40 1.71
C LEU A 43 -11.29 -17.85 3.15
N LEU A 44 -10.68 -16.68 3.34
CA LEU A 44 -10.54 -16.08 4.65
C LEU A 44 -11.86 -15.44 5.12
N PRO A 45 -12.07 -15.30 6.44
CA PRO A 45 -13.24 -14.64 7.01
C PRO A 45 -13.50 -13.24 6.42
N PRO A 46 -14.67 -12.97 5.81
CA PRO A 46 -14.91 -11.70 5.16
C PRO A 46 -15.25 -10.58 6.16
N ILE A 47 -14.67 -9.41 5.95
CA ILE A 47 -15.11 -8.16 6.57
C ILE A 47 -16.46 -7.77 5.96
N GLY A 48 -17.50 -7.74 6.80
CA GLY A 48 -18.85 -7.31 6.40
C GLY A 48 -19.02 -5.80 6.40
N GLY A 49 -18.39 -5.10 7.34
CA GLY A 49 -18.44 -3.65 7.39
C GLY A 49 -17.97 -3.07 8.72
N LEU A 50 -17.69 -1.76 8.72
CA LEU A 50 -17.29 -0.99 9.88
C LEU A 50 -18.31 0.13 10.12
N THR A 51 -18.85 0.18 11.33
CA THR A 51 -19.67 1.29 11.81
C THR A 51 -18.88 2.09 12.85
N VAL A 52 -18.94 3.42 12.75
CA VAL A 52 -18.28 4.34 13.69
C VAL A 52 -19.35 5.22 14.30
N GLN A 53 -19.40 5.28 15.63
CA GLN A 53 -20.34 6.10 16.38
C GLN A 53 -19.60 6.85 17.48
N GLN A 54 -19.84 8.17 17.58
CA GLN A 54 -19.27 8.98 18.65
C GLN A 54 -20.25 9.07 19.82
N MET A 55 -19.73 8.90 21.04
CA MET A 55 -20.46 8.96 22.30
C MET A 55 -19.96 10.17 23.09
N GLY A 56 -20.74 11.25 23.07
CA GLY A 56 -20.36 12.52 23.68
C GLY A 56 -19.13 13.14 23.00
N SER A 57 -18.27 13.79 23.78
CA SER A 57 -17.07 14.49 23.28
C SER A 57 -15.76 13.74 23.47
N HIS A 58 -15.76 12.56 24.10
CA HIS A 58 -14.52 11.87 24.51
C HIS A 58 -14.42 10.41 24.09
N ALA A 59 -15.48 9.82 23.55
CA ALA A 59 -15.52 8.40 23.24
C ALA A 59 -16.02 8.14 21.83
N VAL A 60 -15.42 7.14 21.18
CA VAL A 60 -15.85 6.61 19.89
C VAL A 60 -15.95 5.10 20.01
N VAL A 61 -17.07 4.57 19.54
CA VAL A 61 -17.32 3.13 19.42
C VAL A 61 -17.20 2.76 17.95
N MET A 62 -16.31 1.83 17.66
CA MET A 62 -16.14 1.25 16.34
C MET A 62 -16.62 -0.20 16.37
N GLN A 63 -17.67 -0.50 15.62
CA GLN A 63 -18.21 -1.84 15.49
C GLN A 63 -17.82 -2.43 14.15
N LEU A 64 -16.92 -3.41 14.20
CA LEU A 64 -16.55 -4.22 13.05
C LEU A 64 -17.47 -5.44 12.97
N THR A 65 -18.03 -5.69 11.80
CA THR A 65 -18.94 -6.80 11.53
C THR A 65 -18.34 -7.73 10.48
N GLY A 66 -18.57 -9.03 10.63
CA GLY A 66 -18.12 -10.07 9.73
C GLY A 66 -18.33 -11.46 10.32
N ALA A 67 -18.23 -12.49 9.49
CA ALA A 67 -18.40 -13.87 9.93
C ALA A 67 -17.08 -14.39 10.51
N SER A 68 -17.08 -14.88 11.75
CA SER A 68 -15.92 -15.54 12.38
C SER A 68 -14.62 -14.72 12.38
N LEU A 69 -14.73 -13.40 12.52
CA LEU A 69 -13.56 -12.53 12.62
C LEU A 69 -12.82 -12.73 13.94
N SER A 70 -11.50 -12.74 13.87
CA SER A 70 -10.65 -12.70 15.06
C SER A 70 -10.71 -11.32 15.71
N ARG A 71 -10.30 -11.25 16.98
CA ARG A 71 -10.22 -9.98 17.71
C ARG A 71 -9.25 -9.03 16.98
N PRO A 72 -9.61 -7.75 16.78
CA PRO A 72 -8.69 -6.76 16.25
C PRO A 72 -7.49 -6.54 17.19
N GLU A 73 -6.30 -6.44 16.59
CA GLU A 73 -5.05 -6.11 17.28
C GLU A 73 -4.64 -4.68 16.96
N ILE A 74 -4.39 -3.86 17.98
CA ILE A 74 -3.91 -2.48 17.79
C ILE A 74 -2.40 -2.54 17.57
N THR A 75 -1.97 -2.15 16.38
CA THR A 75 -0.55 -2.14 15.98
C THR A 75 0.11 -0.78 16.18
N SER A 76 -0.68 0.30 16.19
CA SER A 76 -0.20 1.65 16.51
C SER A 76 -1.32 2.47 17.14
N ASN A 77 -0.96 3.33 18.09
CA ASN A 77 -1.87 4.25 18.75
C ASN A 77 -1.15 5.57 19.02
N SER A 78 -1.34 6.53 18.13
CA SER A 78 -0.85 7.90 18.26
C SER A 78 -2.03 8.88 18.36
N PRO A 79 -1.79 10.15 18.76
CA PRO A 79 -2.85 11.15 18.92
C PRO A 79 -3.72 11.37 17.66
N ASP A 80 -3.13 11.22 16.48
CA ASP A 80 -3.79 11.51 15.19
C ASP A 80 -4.17 10.24 14.41
N LEU A 81 -3.64 9.09 14.81
CA LEU A 81 -3.78 7.85 14.05
C LEU A 81 -3.82 6.62 14.96
N ILE A 82 -4.89 5.84 14.83
CA ILE A 82 -4.96 4.49 15.37
C ILE A 82 -4.87 3.51 14.21
N VAL A 83 -3.95 2.56 14.31
CA VAL A 83 -3.83 1.47 13.35
C VAL A 83 -4.15 0.17 14.06
N PHE A 84 -5.08 -0.59 13.49
CA PHE A 84 -5.38 -1.94 13.96
C PHE A 84 -5.50 -2.90 12.78
N SER A 85 -5.24 -4.17 13.05
CA SER A 85 -5.32 -5.24 12.06
C SER A 85 -6.25 -6.35 12.52
N VAL A 86 -6.88 -7.01 11.55
CA VAL A 86 -7.65 -8.23 11.76
C VAL A 86 -7.04 -9.32 10.89
N LYS A 87 -6.61 -10.41 11.53
CA LYS A 87 -6.02 -11.57 10.88
C LYS A 87 -6.55 -12.86 11.53
N PRO A 88 -6.93 -13.90 10.75
CA PRO A 88 -7.11 -13.88 9.30
C PRO A 88 -8.38 -13.13 8.89
N ALA A 89 -8.32 -12.31 7.82
CA ALA A 89 -9.49 -11.64 7.27
C ALA A 89 -9.35 -11.30 5.78
N TYR A 90 -10.49 -11.20 5.10
CA TYR A 90 -10.61 -10.82 3.70
C TYR A 90 -11.47 -9.56 3.53
N LEU A 91 -10.93 -8.57 2.82
CA LEU A 91 -11.65 -7.39 2.37
C LEU A 91 -11.96 -7.53 0.88
N ALA A 92 -13.23 -7.78 0.55
CA ALA A 92 -13.67 -8.04 -0.83
C ALA A 92 -13.34 -6.91 -1.82
N SER A 93 -13.32 -5.66 -1.35
CA SER A 93 -12.99 -4.49 -2.19
C SER A 93 -11.49 -4.29 -2.37
N GLY A 94 -10.63 -5.03 -1.65
CA GLY A 94 -9.18 -4.84 -1.57
C GLY A 94 -8.75 -3.58 -0.82
N LYS A 95 -9.43 -2.45 -1.08
CA LYS A 95 -9.30 -1.18 -0.37
C LYS A 95 -10.68 -0.62 -0.05
N TRP A 96 -10.80 0.09 1.07
CA TRP A 96 -12.03 0.73 1.48
C TRP A 96 -11.70 2.02 2.22
N GLU A 97 -12.46 3.08 2.00
CA GLU A 97 -12.30 4.35 2.72
C GLU A 97 -13.68 4.93 3.04
N ARG A 98 -13.78 5.54 4.21
CA ARG A 98 -14.93 6.36 4.58
C ARG A 98 -14.48 7.58 5.37
N GLN A 99 -14.92 8.75 4.93
CA GLN A 99 -14.81 9.99 5.69
C GLN A 99 -16.01 10.12 6.63
N PHE A 100 -15.77 10.74 7.78
CA PHE A 100 -16.78 10.98 8.80
C PHE A 100 -16.78 12.46 9.18
N GLU A 101 -17.98 13.03 9.30
CA GLU A 101 -18.18 14.37 9.84
C GLU A 101 -18.34 14.31 11.37
N LEU A 102 -17.43 13.58 12.04
CA LEU A 102 -17.44 13.41 13.49
C LEU A 102 -16.31 14.21 14.13
N PRO A 103 -16.53 14.87 15.28
CA PRO A 103 -15.50 15.66 15.95
C PRO A 103 -14.21 14.90 16.24
N LEU A 104 -14.28 13.62 16.62
CA LEU A 104 -13.13 12.81 17.04
C LEU A 104 -12.53 11.95 15.92
N VAL A 105 -13.29 11.57 14.90
CA VAL A 105 -12.82 10.71 13.80
C VAL A 105 -13.08 11.41 12.48
N GLN A 106 -12.02 11.68 11.75
CA GLN A 106 -12.09 12.32 10.43
C GLN A 106 -12.36 11.30 9.32
N GLY A 107 -11.82 10.09 9.46
CA GLY A 107 -11.94 9.07 8.44
C GLY A 107 -11.29 7.75 8.81
N VAL A 108 -11.73 6.69 8.16
CA VAL A 108 -11.13 5.36 8.26
C VAL A 108 -10.77 4.87 6.86
N TYR A 109 -9.54 4.42 6.70
CA TYR A 109 -9.06 3.71 5.51
C TYR A 109 -8.72 2.27 5.89
N ALA A 110 -9.09 1.32 5.03
CA ALA A 110 -8.79 -0.09 5.20
C ALA A 110 -8.18 -0.67 3.92
N GLU A 111 -7.23 -1.57 4.07
CA GLU A 111 -6.59 -2.27 2.95
C GLU A 111 -6.23 -3.71 3.28
N GLN A 112 -6.30 -4.57 2.26
CA GLN A 112 -5.82 -5.93 2.33
C GLN A 112 -4.29 -5.94 2.32
N LYS A 113 -3.66 -6.57 3.32
CA LYS A 113 -2.23 -6.85 3.41
C LYS A 113 -2.00 -8.31 3.69
N GLY A 114 -1.74 -9.09 2.64
CA GLY A 114 -1.64 -10.55 2.76
C GLY A 114 -2.94 -11.13 3.30
N GLU A 115 -2.87 -11.89 4.39
CA GLU A 115 -4.04 -12.50 5.07
C GLU A 115 -4.69 -11.58 6.12
N ALA A 116 -4.23 -10.34 6.25
CA ALA A 116 -4.72 -9.38 7.21
C ALA A 116 -5.43 -8.21 6.52
N VAL A 117 -6.44 -7.65 7.18
CA VAL A 117 -7.00 -6.35 6.82
C VAL A 117 -6.51 -5.33 7.83
N VAL A 118 -5.86 -4.27 7.33
CA VAL A 118 -5.30 -3.20 8.16
C VAL A 118 -6.18 -1.97 8.04
N PHE A 119 -6.62 -1.45 9.18
CA PHE A 119 -7.42 -0.26 9.31
C PHE A 119 -6.57 0.88 9.88
N ASN A 120 -6.70 2.05 9.26
CA ASN A 120 -6.08 3.31 9.63
C ASN A 120 -7.20 4.29 9.98
N VAL A 121 -7.32 4.63 11.26
CA VAL A 121 -8.36 5.52 11.78
C VAL A 121 -7.71 6.88 12.06
N ARG A 122 -8.06 7.88 11.26
CA ARG A 122 -7.62 9.26 11.46
C ARG A 122 -8.43 9.88 12.59
N ILE A 123 -7.74 10.20 13.67
CA ILE A 123 -8.29 10.85 14.86
C ILE A 123 -8.07 12.36 14.71
N ASN A 124 -9.06 13.13 15.13
CA ASN A 124 -8.90 14.56 15.28
C ASN A 124 -8.41 14.83 16.71
N GLY A 125 -7.10 14.81 16.90
CA GLY A 125 -6.46 15.18 18.16
C GLY A 125 -6.52 16.70 18.33
N THR A 126 -7.50 17.19 19.08
CA THR A 126 -7.51 18.57 19.59
C THR A 126 -6.90 18.63 20.97
#